data_AF-A0A971Q5V4-F1
#
_entry.id   AF-A0A971Q5V4-F1
#
_cell.length_a   1.000
_cell.length_b   1.000
_cell.length_c   1.000
_cell.angle_alpha   90.00
_cell.angle_beta   90.00
_cell.angle_gamma   90.00
#
_symmetry.space_group_name_H-M   'P 1'
#
loop_
_entity.id
_entity.type
_entity.pdbx_description
1 polymer ?
#
loop_
_entity_poly.entity_id
_entity_poly.type
_entity_poly.pdbx_seq_one_letter_code
_entity_poly.pdbx_strand_id
1 'polypeptide(L)'
;MRMKQQRDEDACNSCRTLQMHALLFGRTLIGERVWDIGRLIDYAATRPEADLTRVAVTGNSGGGTVSLFASACDERIALGMPSCYFCTFEHSIGSIRHCECNYVPGIMTLGEMYDVAGLICPRPLLIVAGKEDAIFPIDAVRFAHEQVRKVYQAAGVPERCRLSVGEGGHRYYKKDVWPFVREFFGD
;
A
#
# COMPACT_ATOMS: atom_id res chain seq x y z
N MET A 1 -14.42 6.66 -5.20
CA MET A 1 -15.56 6.66 -6.13
C MET A 1 -16.84 6.47 -5.32
N ARG A 2 -17.90 7.25 -5.61
CA ARG A 2 -19.22 7.13 -4.97
C ARG A 2 -20.22 6.59 -5.99
N MET A 3 -21.00 5.56 -5.67
CA MET A 3 -22.12 5.13 -6.52
C MET A 3 -23.25 6.16 -6.47
N LYS A 4 -24.18 6.08 -7.43
CA LYS A 4 -25.25 7.07 -7.59
C LYS A 4 -26.01 7.32 -6.28
N GLN A 5 -26.47 6.26 -5.64
CA GLN A 5 -27.17 6.35 -4.36
C GLN A 5 -26.36 7.10 -3.28
N GLN A 6 -25.07 6.78 -3.08
CA GLN A 6 -24.26 7.49 -2.08
C GLN A 6 -23.97 8.94 -2.44
N ARG A 7 -24.02 9.32 -3.73
CA ARG A 7 -23.96 10.73 -4.12
C ARG A 7 -25.27 11.44 -3.80
N ASP A 8 -26.39 10.77 -4.05
CA ASP A 8 -27.73 11.30 -3.79
C ASP A 8 -27.98 11.46 -2.27
N GLU A 9 -27.38 10.61 -1.44
CA GLU A 9 -27.42 10.63 0.03
C GLU A 9 -26.30 11.47 0.70
N ASP A 10 -25.46 12.15 -0.10
CA ASP A 10 -24.25 12.87 0.34
C ASP A 10 -23.30 12.08 1.27
N ALA A 11 -23.24 10.76 1.07
CA ALA A 11 -22.30 9.93 1.80
C ALA A 11 -20.85 10.18 1.31
N CYS A 12 -19.88 10.03 2.22
CA CYS A 12 -18.47 10.35 1.96
C CYS A 12 -17.79 9.34 1.01
N ASN A 13 -18.25 8.09 0.97
CA ASN A 13 -17.70 7.05 0.09
C ASN A 13 -18.70 5.89 -0.12
N SER A 14 -18.40 4.99 -1.06
CA SER A 14 -19.17 3.75 -1.28
C SER A 14 -18.42 2.48 -0.83
N CYS A 15 -17.40 2.64 0.01
CA CYS A 15 -16.50 1.54 0.38
C CYS A 15 -17.25 0.40 1.08
N ARG A 16 -18.17 0.72 1.99
CA ARG A 16 -19.00 -0.28 2.67
C ARG A 16 -19.78 -1.13 1.68
N THR A 17 -20.61 -0.49 0.85
CA THR A 17 -21.50 -1.20 -0.06
C THR A 17 -20.70 -2.01 -1.08
N LEU A 18 -19.66 -1.43 -1.66
CA LEU A 18 -18.80 -2.14 -2.61
C LEU A 18 -18.07 -3.32 -1.96
N GLN A 19 -17.57 -3.18 -0.72
CA GLN A 19 -16.94 -4.30 0.00
C GLN A 19 -17.95 -5.41 0.27
N MET A 20 -19.14 -5.08 0.77
CA MET A 20 -20.16 -6.09 1.05
C MET A 20 -20.59 -6.83 -0.22
N HIS A 21 -20.72 -6.12 -1.34
CA HIS A 21 -20.97 -6.75 -2.64
C HIS A 21 -19.81 -7.66 -3.06
N ALA A 22 -18.56 -7.22 -2.94
CA ALA A 22 -17.40 -8.05 -3.27
C ALA A 22 -17.38 -9.34 -2.44
N LEU A 23 -17.68 -9.24 -1.14
CA LEU A 23 -17.72 -10.37 -0.21
C LEU A 23 -18.79 -11.41 -0.57
N LEU A 24 -19.95 -11.01 -1.12
CA LEU A 24 -20.97 -11.95 -1.61
C LEU A 24 -20.42 -12.90 -2.70
N PHE A 25 -19.41 -12.45 -3.44
CA PHE A 25 -18.75 -13.24 -4.49
C PHE A 25 -17.39 -13.81 -4.04
N GLY A 26 -17.09 -13.80 -2.74
CA GLY A 26 -15.81 -14.28 -2.21
C GLY A 26 -14.61 -13.41 -2.59
N ARG A 27 -14.84 -12.12 -2.91
CA ARG A 27 -13.80 -11.15 -3.30
C ARG A 27 -13.67 -10.04 -2.25
N THR A 28 -12.62 -9.24 -2.35
CA THR A 28 -12.40 -8.05 -1.50
C THR A 28 -12.11 -6.83 -2.38
N LEU A 29 -12.44 -5.62 -1.92
CA LEU A 29 -12.08 -4.42 -2.65
C LEU A 29 -10.57 -4.21 -2.76
N ILE A 30 -9.79 -4.70 -1.80
CA ILE A 30 -8.32 -4.72 -1.92
C ILE A 30 -7.93 -5.56 -3.13
N GLY A 31 -8.46 -6.79 -3.24
CA GLY A 31 -8.19 -7.67 -4.37
C GLY A 31 -8.64 -7.09 -5.71
N GLU A 32 -9.82 -6.46 -5.76
CA GLU A 32 -10.30 -5.76 -6.96
C GLU A 32 -9.38 -4.60 -7.36
N ARG A 33 -8.91 -3.78 -6.40
CA ARG A 33 -7.98 -2.67 -6.70
C ARG A 33 -6.60 -3.16 -7.12
N VAL A 34 -6.10 -4.25 -6.54
CA VAL A 34 -4.87 -4.90 -7.00
C VAL A 34 -5.03 -5.37 -8.44
N TRP A 35 -6.18 -5.98 -8.76
CA TRP A 35 -6.51 -6.37 -10.13
C TRP A 35 -6.53 -5.17 -11.08
N ASP A 36 -7.12 -4.04 -10.68
CA ASP A 36 -7.14 -2.81 -11.47
C ASP A 36 -5.72 -2.29 -11.76
N ILE A 37 -4.81 -2.30 -10.77
CA ILE A 37 -3.39 -1.95 -10.99
C ILE A 37 -2.75 -2.90 -12.00
N GLY A 38 -3.00 -4.20 -11.89
CA GLY A 38 -2.51 -5.17 -12.86
C GLY A 38 -3.00 -4.89 -14.28
N ARG A 39 -4.26 -4.45 -14.45
CA ARG A 39 -4.82 -4.04 -15.75
C ARG A 39 -4.23 -2.74 -16.27
N LEU A 40 -3.91 -1.80 -15.39
CA LEU A 40 -3.22 -0.57 -15.77
C LEU A 40 -1.80 -0.87 -16.30
N ILE A 41 -1.10 -1.81 -15.67
CA ILE A 41 0.21 -2.27 -16.16
C ILE A 41 0.06 -3.00 -17.51
N ASP A 42 -0.95 -3.86 -17.68
CA ASP A 42 -1.24 -4.51 -18.97
C ASP A 42 -1.50 -3.48 -20.07
N TYR A 43 -2.29 -2.44 -19.77
CA TYR A 43 -2.53 -1.37 -20.72
C TYR A 43 -1.24 -0.61 -21.04
N ALA A 44 -0.44 -0.26 -20.02
CA ALA A 44 0.86 0.39 -20.21
C ALA A 44 1.79 -0.45 -21.10
N ALA A 45 1.75 -1.78 -20.99
CA ALA A 45 2.53 -2.69 -21.82
C ALA A 45 2.23 -2.58 -23.33
N THR A 46 1.05 -2.06 -23.70
CA THR A 46 0.69 -1.83 -25.11
C THR A 46 1.23 -0.51 -25.66
N ARG A 47 1.84 0.32 -24.81
CA ARG A 47 2.30 1.67 -25.15
C ARG A 47 3.80 1.64 -25.47
N PRO A 48 4.23 2.01 -26.69
CA PRO A 48 5.66 2.00 -27.03
C PRO A 48 6.49 2.97 -26.18
N GLU A 49 5.87 3.99 -25.59
CA GLU A 49 6.51 4.93 -24.68
C GLU A 49 6.70 4.40 -23.24
N ALA A 50 6.11 3.26 -22.88
CA ALA A 50 6.17 2.73 -21.53
C ALA A 50 7.33 1.74 -21.35
N ASP A 51 8.13 1.96 -20.30
CA ASP A 51 9.19 1.04 -19.89
C ASP A 51 8.74 0.20 -18.69
N LEU A 52 8.37 -1.05 -18.95
CA LEU A 52 7.89 -1.96 -17.91
C LEU A 52 8.98 -2.46 -16.96
N THR A 53 10.26 -2.18 -17.24
CA THR A 53 11.33 -2.45 -16.28
C THR A 53 11.37 -1.40 -15.16
N ARG A 54 10.66 -0.27 -15.34
CA ARG A 54 10.65 0.88 -14.44
C ARG A 54 9.24 1.23 -13.95
N VAL A 55 8.50 0.24 -13.45
CA VAL A 55 7.18 0.45 -12.85
C VAL A 55 7.30 0.74 -11.36
N ALA A 56 6.88 1.94 -10.93
CA ALA A 56 6.80 2.34 -9.54
C ALA A 56 5.35 2.60 -9.12
N VAL A 57 4.97 2.19 -7.91
CA VAL A 57 3.64 2.46 -7.36
C VAL A 57 3.76 3.16 -6.00
N THR A 58 3.05 4.28 -5.87
CA THR A 58 2.95 5.06 -4.64
C THR A 58 1.55 5.63 -4.48
N GLY A 59 1.11 5.82 -3.25
CA GLY A 59 -0.18 6.36 -2.93
C GLY A 59 -0.35 6.57 -1.42
N ASN A 60 -1.24 7.49 -1.07
CA ASN A 60 -1.51 7.87 0.32
C ASN A 60 -2.76 7.17 0.87
N SER A 61 -2.74 6.69 2.10
CA SER A 61 -3.92 6.14 2.80
C SER A 61 -4.54 4.97 2.03
N GLY A 62 -5.77 5.09 1.53
CA GLY A 62 -6.36 4.09 0.63
C GLY A 62 -5.51 3.81 -0.63
N GLY A 63 -4.78 4.81 -1.14
CA GLY A 63 -3.79 4.60 -2.19
C GLY A 63 -2.53 3.87 -1.69
N GLY A 64 -2.19 4.05 -0.41
CA GLY A 64 -1.12 3.31 0.27
C GLY A 64 -1.49 1.83 0.46
N THR A 65 -2.76 1.53 0.75
CA THR A 65 -3.30 0.16 0.72
C THR A 65 -3.04 -0.49 -0.62
N VAL A 66 -3.47 0.16 -1.71
CA VAL A 66 -3.29 -0.36 -3.06
C VAL A 66 -1.81 -0.50 -3.40
N SER A 67 -0.98 0.47 -3.01
CA SER A 67 0.46 0.43 -3.27
C SER A 67 1.14 -0.75 -2.59
N LEU A 68 0.82 -1.02 -1.32
CA LEU A 68 1.37 -2.16 -0.58
C LEU A 68 0.95 -3.49 -1.20
N PHE A 69 -0.36 -3.71 -1.33
CA PHE A 69 -0.88 -5.00 -1.80
C PHE A 69 -0.57 -5.26 -3.28
N ALA A 70 -0.63 -4.25 -4.14
CA ALA A 70 -0.27 -4.43 -5.55
C ALA A 70 1.20 -4.77 -5.68
N SER A 71 2.09 -4.07 -4.96
CA SER A 71 3.52 -4.39 -4.97
C SER A 71 3.78 -5.82 -4.48
N ALA A 72 3.07 -6.28 -3.45
CA ALA A 72 3.19 -7.65 -2.95
C ALA A 72 2.69 -8.72 -3.96
N CYS A 73 1.63 -8.43 -4.72
CA CYS A 73 0.99 -9.41 -5.61
C CYS A 73 1.46 -9.38 -7.07
N ASP A 74 2.06 -8.29 -7.55
CA ASP A 74 2.49 -8.13 -8.94
C ASP A 74 3.98 -7.79 -8.99
N GLU A 75 4.80 -8.75 -9.41
CA GLU A 75 6.26 -8.63 -9.49
C GLU A 75 6.74 -7.66 -10.57
N ARG A 76 5.86 -7.24 -11.50
CA ARG A 76 6.19 -6.21 -12.49
C ARG A 76 6.38 -4.84 -11.86
N ILE A 77 5.83 -4.62 -10.67
CA ILE A 77 6.08 -3.39 -9.89
C ILE A 77 7.49 -3.47 -9.31
N ALA A 78 8.41 -2.71 -9.91
CA ALA A 78 9.82 -2.70 -9.51
C ALA A 78 10.06 -1.89 -8.22
N LEU A 79 9.24 -0.89 -7.91
CA LEU A 79 9.33 -0.09 -6.66
C LEU A 79 7.97 0.08 -5.98
N GLY A 80 7.87 -0.35 -4.72
CA GLY A 80 6.69 -0.13 -3.88
C GLY A 80 6.91 0.98 -2.87
N MET A 81 5.99 1.96 -2.78
CA MET A 81 6.16 3.09 -1.87
C MET A 81 4.84 3.49 -1.17
N PRO A 82 4.28 2.63 -0.30
CA PRO A 82 3.04 2.93 0.40
C PRO A 82 3.23 4.11 1.38
N SER A 83 2.32 5.08 1.32
CA SER A 83 2.34 6.27 2.18
C SER A 83 1.14 6.33 3.12
N CYS A 84 1.40 6.60 4.40
CA CYS A 84 0.40 6.75 5.46
C CYS A 84 -0.64 5.62 5.44
N TYR A 85 -0.16 4.37 5.42
CA TYR A 85 -0.97 3.16 5.47
C TYR A 85 -0.24 2.02 6.22
N PHE A 86 1.08 1.93 6.07
CA PHE A 86 1.85 0.81 6.60
C PHE A 86 2.10 0.96 8.12
N CYS A 87 1.61 0.00 8.91
CA CYS A 87 2.01 -0.25 10.30
C CYS A 87 1.75 -1.73 10.64
N THR A 88 0.93 -2.05 11.64
CA THR A 88 0.33 -3.37 11.85
C THR A 88 -1.19 -3.30 11.62
N PHE A 89 -1.81 -4.40 11.22
CA PHE A 89 -3.26 -4.51 11.19
C PHE A 89 -3.83 -4.30 12.59
N GLU A 90 -3.22 -4.91 13.63
CA GLU A 90 -3.64 -4.76 15.02
C GLU A 90 -3.73 -3.29 15.47
N HIS A 91 -2.67 -2.49 15.27
CA HIS A 91 -2.60 -1.12 15.79
C HIS A 91 -3.38 -0.09 14.97
N SER A 92 -3.88 -0.45 13.79
CA SER A 92 -4.69 0.45 12.95
C SER A 92 -6.04 -0.17 12.58
N ILE A 93 -6.07 -1.06 11.59
CA ILE A 93 -7.32 -1.63 11.06
C ILE A 93 -8.15 -2.34 12.14
N GLY A 94 -7.49 -2.95 13.13
CA GLY A 94 -8.11 -3.61 14.28
C GLY A 94 -8.39 -2.70 15.49
N SER A 95 -7.78 -1.52 15.58
CA SER A 95 -7.84 -0.64 16.77
C SER A 95 -8.76 0.57 16.60
N ILE A 96 -9.05 0.98 15.37
CA ILE A 96 -9.94 2.12 15.08
C ILE A 96 -10.91 1.79 13.95
N ARG A 97 -11.98 2.60 13.81
CA ARG A 97 -12.91 2.45 12.69
C ARG A 97 -12.25 2.84 11.37
N HIS A 98 -12.20 1.89 10.43
CA HIS A 98 -11.76 2.09 9.05
C HIS A 98 -12.90 1.89 8.04
N CYS A 99 -12.69 2.28 6.77
CA CYS A 99 -13.58 1.80 5.70
C CYS A 99 -13.49 0.27 5.65
N GLU A 100 -14.60 -0.38 5.34
CA GLU A 100 -14.66 -1.82 5.13
C GLU A 100 -13.75 -2.27 3.97
N CYS A 101 -13.36 -1.32 3.13
CA CYS A 101 -12.40 -1.50 2.04
C CYS A 101 -10.95 -1.78 2.47
N ASN A 102 -10.65 -1.77 3.77
CA ASN A 102 -9.34 -2.15 4.31
C ASN A 102 -9.28 -3.59 4.82
N TYR A 103 -10.39 -4.34 4.78
CA TYR A 103 -10.49 -5.66 5.41
C TYR A 103 -10.35 -6.79 4.38
N VAL A 104 -9.47 -7.75 4.70
CA VAL A 104 -9.35 -9.04 4.02
C VAL A 104 -9.73 -10.13 5.04
N PRO A 105 -10.85 -10.86 4.85
CA PRO A 105 -11.25 -11.91 5.78
C PRO A 105 -10.15 -12.96 5.97
N GLY A 106 -9.85 -13.30 7.21
CA GLY A 106 -8.85 -14.32 7.56
C GLY A 106 -7.39 -13.88 7.45
N ILE A 107 -7.07 -12.63 7.05
CA ILE A 107 -5.66 -12.23 6.87
C ILE A 107 -4.79 -12.40 8.12
N MET A 108 -5.37 -12.16 9.30
CA MET A 108 -4.68 -12.32 10.59
C MET A 108 -4.33 -13.78 10.93
N THR A 109 -4.90 -14.77 10.22
CA THR A 109 -4.48 -16.19 10.37
C THR A 109 -3.26 -16.52 9.53
N LEU A 110 -2.86 -15.62 8.63
CA LEU A 110 -1.70 -15.77 7.74
C LEU A 110 -0.52 -14.94 8.23
N GLY A 111 -0.79 -13.72 8.69
CA GLY A 111 0.24 -12.82 9.20
C GLY A 111 -0.25 -11.39 9.36
N GLU A 112 0.71 -10.53 9.60
CA GLU A 112 0.57 -9.10 9.82
C GLU A 112 0.87 -8.28 8.56
N MET A 113 0.66 -6.97 8.63
CA MET A 113 0.89 -6.08 7.49
C MET A 113 2.36 -6.04 7.05
N TYR A 114 3.30 -6.26 7.99
CA TYR A 114 4.72 -6.42 7.68
C TYR A 114 5.03 -7.73 6.95
N ASP A 115 4.23 -8.79 7.11
CA ASP A 115 4.41 -10.03 6.35
C ASP A 115 4.01 -9.82 4.88
N VAL A 116 2.93 -9.07 4.65
CA VAL A 116 2.53 -8.63 3.30
C VAL A 116 3.63 -7.78 2.65
N ALA A 117 4.21 -6.83 3.39
CA ALA A 117 5.33 -6.04 2.89
C ALA A 117 6.59 -6.88 2.63
N GLY A 118 6.81 -7.93 3.42
CA GLY A 118 7.91 -8.88 3.24
C GLY A 118 7.90 -9.57 1.87
N LEU A 119 6.72 -9.79 1.28
CA LEU A 119 6.56 -10.37 -0.07
C LEU A 119 7.11 -9.49 -1.20
N ILE A 120 7.41 -8.21 -0.92
CA ILE A 120 8.02 -7.29 -1.89
C ILE A 120 9.54 -7.57 -2.02
N CYS A 121 10.17 -8.13 -0.99
CA CYS A 121 11.58 -8.46 -0.99
C CYS A 121 11.93 -9.39 -2.17
N PRO A 122 13.03 -9.17 -2.93
CA PRO A 122 14.12 -8.19 -2.74
C PRO A 122 13.93 -6.86 -3.50
N ARG A 123 12.73 -6.58 -4.02
CA ARG A 123 12.45 -5.32 -4.72
C ARG A 123 12.45 -4.15 -3.73
N PRO A 124 12.91 -2.94 -4.12
CA PRO A 124 12.97 -1.83 -3.17
C PRO A 124 11.60 -1.37 -2.67
N LEU A 125 11.56 -1.07 -1.37
CA LEU A 125 10.39 -0.64 -0.62
C LEU A 125 10.72 0.61 0.19
N LEU A 126 9.98 1.70 -0.05
CA LEU A 126 10.02 2.91 0.79
C LEU A 126 8.68 3.08 1.51
N ILE A 127 8.69 2.85 2.81
CA ILE A 127 7.54 3.18 3.67
C ILE A 127 7.57 4.68 3.97
N VAL A 128 6.46 5.36 3.73
CA VAL A 128 6.32 6.79 4.02
C VAL A 128 5.27 6.99 5.10
N ALA A 129 5.59 7.72 6.16
CA ALA A 129 4.70 7.94 7.30
C ALA A 129 4.69 9.39 7.80
N GLY A 130 3.57 9.80 8.37
CA GLY A 130 3.46 11.04 9.14
C GLY A 130 3.76 10.77 10.62
N LYS A 131 4.59 11.61 11.22
CA LYS A 131 4.99 11.47 12.63
C LYS A 131 3.81 11.59 13.60
N GLU A 132 2.81 12.42 13.27
CA GLU A 132 1.63 12.72 14.07
C GLU A 132 0.37 12.04 13.50
N ASP A 133 0.54 11.03 12.63
CA ASP A 133 -0.58 10.31 12.03
C ASP A 133 -1.28 9.43 13.06
N ALA A 134 -2.46 9.85 13.52
CA ALA A 134 -3.26 9.10 14.49
C ALA A 134 -3.95 7.86 13.90
N ILE A 135 -4.02 7.74 12.56
CA ILE A 135 -4.61 6.57 11.89
C ILE A 135 -3.58 5.44 11.78
N PHE A 136 -2.33 5.80 11.53
CA PHE A 136 -1.20 4.88 11.40
C PHE A 136 -0.06 5.31 12.35
N PRO A 137 -0.14 4.95 13.65
CA PRO A 137 0.75 5.47 14.68
C PRO A 137 2.23 5.17 14.41
N ILE A 138 3.08 6.19 14.52
CA ILE A 138 4.50 6.12 14.13
C ILE A 138 5.30 5.01 14.84
N ASP A 139 4.98 4.70 16.09
CA ASP A 139 5.67 3.62 16.82
C ASP A 139 5.33 2.24 16.24
N ALA A 140 4.07 2.03 15.83
CA ALA A 140 3.67 0.81 15.13
C ALA A 140 4.27 0.74 13.72
N VAL A 141 4.42 1.88 13.01
CA VAL A 141 5.15 1.95 11.74
C VAL A 141 6.60 1.49 11.91
N ARG A 142 7.30 2.04 12.91
CA ARG A 142 8.71 1.71 13.20
C ARG A 142 8.88 0.25 13.56
N PHE A 143 8.00 -0.27 14.42
CA PHE A 143 7.99 -1.68 14.78
C PHE A 143 7.81 -2.59 13.55
N ALA A 144 6.80 -2.30 12.72
CA ALA A 144 6.52 -3.09 11.53
C ALA A 144 7.65 -3.00 10.49
N HIS A 145 8.23 -1.80 10.30
CA HIS A 145 9.36 -1.59 9.40
C HIS A 145 10.57 -2.44 9.82
N GLU A 146 10.85 -2.54 11.12
CA GLU A 146 11.93 -3.40 11.61
C GLU A 146 11.68 -4.88 11.32
N GLN A 147 10.44 -5.36 11.36
CA GLN A 147 10.13 -6.74 10.97
C GLN A 147 10.40 -6.98 9.47
N VAL A 148 9.99 -6.06 8.60
CA VAL A 148 10.28 -6.16 7.15
C VAL A 148 11.79 -6.09 6.90
N ARG A 149 12.50 -5.22 7.62
CA ARG A 149 13.96 -5.06 7.49
C ARG A 149 14.71 -6.37 7.76
N LYS A 150 14.24 -7.22 8.69
CA LYS A 150 14.81 -8.56 8.93
C LYS A 150 14.71 -9.46 7.71
N VAL A 151 13.59 -9.42 6.97
CA VAL A 151 13.41 -10.18 5.72
C VAL A 151 14.41 -9.70 4.67
N TYR A 152 14.56 -8.38 4.49
CA TYR A 152 15.52 -7.80 3.57
C TYR A 152 16.98 -8.07 3.97
N GLN A 153 17.27 -8.13 5.26
CA GLN A 153 18.59 -8.49 5.78
C GLN A 153 18.91 -9.96 5.50
N ALA A 154 17.95 -10.87 5.66
CA ALA A 154 18.10 -12.28 5.30
C ALA A 154 18.30 -12.47 3.78
N ALA A 155 17.71 -11.60 2.95
CA ALA A 155 17.91 -11.56 1.50
C ALA A 155 19.21 -10.86 1.06
N GLY A 156 20.01 -10.33 2.00
CA GLY A 156 21.28 -9.65 1.71
C GLY A 156 21.15 -8.26 1.10
N VAL A 157 19.96 -7.64 1.16
CA VAL A 157 19.65 -6.30 0.62
C VAL A 157 18.95 -5.36 1.61
N PRO A 158 19.41 -5.24 2.88
CA PRO A 158 18.75 -4.45 3.93
C PRO A 158 18.58 -2.96 3.57
N GLU A 159 19.41 -2.42 2.68
CA GLU A 159 19.38 -1.03 2.20
C GLU A 159 18.19 -0.72 1.27
N ARG A 160 17.55 -1.76 0.72
CA ARG A 160 16.38 -1.63 -0.18
C ARG A 160 15.06 -1.46 0.57
N CYS A 161 15.02 -1.66 1.89
CA CYS A 161 13.86 -1.35 2.74
C CYS A 161 14.14 -0.10 3.57
N ARG A 162 13.39 0.97 3.33
CA ARG A 162 13.60 2.28 3.97
C ARG A 162 12.31 2.84 4.56
N LEU A 163 12.48 3.70 5.56
CA LEU A 163 11.41 4.46 6.20
C LEU A 163 11.68 5.96 6.04
N SER A 164 10.75 6.68 5.44
CA SER A 164 10.69 8.14 5.39
C SER A 164 9.61 8.64 6.34
N VAL A 165 9.97 9.53 7.26
CA VAL A 165 9.04 10.13 8.21
C VAL A 165 8.95 11.63 7.96
N GLY A 166 7.75 12.10 7.66
CA GLY A 166 7.46 13.52 7.51
C GLY A 166 6.91 14.14 8.79
N GLU A 167 7.21 15.42 9.02
CA GLU A 167 6.62 16.19 10.11
C GLU A 167 5.13 16.48 9.83
N GLY A 168 4.27 16.31 10.83
CA GLY A 168 2.80 16.42 10.72
C GLY A 168 2.06 15.08 10.69
N GLY A 169 0.73 15.16 10.47
CA GLY A 169 -0.19 14.03 10.51
C GLY A 169 -0.47 13.33 9.18
N HIS A 170 -1.70 12.88 8.98
CA HIS A 170 -2.11 12.02 7.87
C HIS A 170 -2.14 12.73 6.50
N ARG A 171 -1.03 12.68 5.75
CA ARG A 171 -0.89 13.28 4.41
C ARG A 171 0.23 12.65 3.60
N TYR A 172 0.27 12.95 2.30
CA TYR A 172 1.33 12.46 1.42
C TYR A 172 2.63 13.25 1.56
N TYR A 173 3.74 12.56 1.82
CA TYR A 173 5.07 13.14 1.97
C TYR A 173 5.97 12.79 0.79
N LYS A 174 6.10 13.73 -0.16
CA LYS A 174 6.85 13.51 -1.40
C LYS A 174 8.37 13.66 -1.31
N LYS A 175 8.90 14.13 -0.17
CA LYS A 175 10.29 14.59 -0.01
C LYS A 175 11.29 13.50 -0.44
N ASP A 176 11.12 12.29 0.07
CA ASP A 176 12.07 11.18 -0.16
C ASP A 176 11.59 10.21 -1.24
N VAL A 177 10.32 10.30 -1.67
CA VAL A 177 9.74 9.42 -2.71
C VAL A 177 10.44 9.57 -4.05
N TRP A 178 10.54 10.80 -4.58
CA TRP A 178 11.13 11.02 -5.90
C TRP A 178 12.65 10.80 -5.93
N PRO A 179 13.42 11.20 -4.91
CA PRO A 179 14.82 10.79 -4.80
C PRO A 179 14.99 9.27 -4.79
N PHE A 180 14.14 8.54 -4.07
CA PHE A 180 14.17 7.07 -4.06
C PHE A 180 13.88 6.47 -5.43
N VAL A 181 12.89 7.00 -6.17
CA VAL A 181 12.64 6.57 -7.56
C VAL A 181 13.86 6.78 -8.44
N ARG A 182 14.48 7.97 -8.41
CA ARG A 182 15.66 8.28 -9.23
C ARG A 182 16.86 7.42 -8.89
N GLU A 183 17.03 7.04 -7.63
CA GLU A 183 18.12 6.14 -7.21
C GLU A 183 18.07 4.80 -7.94
N PHE A 184 16.88 4.23 -8.14
CA PHE A 184 16.73 2.92 -8.77
C PHE A 184 16.49 2.99 -10.28
N PHE A 185 15.87 4.07 -10.78
CA PHE A 185 15.46 4.19 -12.19
C PHE A 185 16.33 5.13 -13.02
N GLY A 186 17.24 5.88 -12.40
CA GLY A 186 17.97 6.97 -13.03
C GLY A 186 17.12 8.23 -13.21
N ASP A 187 17.71 9.22 -13.87
CA ASP A 187 17.03 10.44 -14.33
C ASP A 187 16.22 10.21 -15.62
#